data_AF-A0A952FIC4-F1
#
_entry.id   AF-A0A952FIC4-F1
#
_cell.length_a   1.000
_cell.length_b   1.000
_cell.length_c   1.000
_cell.angle_alpha   90.00
_cell.angle_beta   90.00
_cell.angle_gamma   90.00
#
_symmetry.space_group_name_H-M   'P 1'
#
loop_
_entity.id
_entity.type
_entity.pdbx_description
1 polymer ?
#
loop_
_entity_poly.entity_id
_entity_poly.type
_entity_poly.pdbx_seq_one_letter_code
_entity_poly.pdbx_strand_id
1 'polypeptide(L)'
;MAKRTAQARVLIYSHDSFGLGHLRRCRTIAHALVARHSDLSVLILSGSPIIGSFDFRSRVDFVRIPGVIKLRNGDYTSLSLHIDIEETLAMRASIIEHTAAIFDPDLFIVDKEPLGLRGEVKQTLEMLRDRGTRTVLGLRDVMDEPSLLAPEWERKNV
;
A
#
# COMPACT_ATOMS: atom_id res chain seq x y z
N MET A 1 14.43 -20.71 14.22
CA MET A 1 13.01 -20.28 14.13
C MET A 1 12.12 -21.50 13.94
N ALA A 2 10.90 -21.50 14.47
CA ALA A 2 9.94 -22.57 14.23
C ALA A 2 9.35 -22.47 12.81
N LYS A 3 9.12 -23.61 12.15
CA LYS A 3 8.56 -23.65 10.79
C LYS A 3 7.05 -23.35 10.84
N ARG A 4 6.64 -22.22 10.26
CA ARG A 4 5.25 -21.73 10.27
C ARG A 4 4.27 -22.76 9.69
N THR A 5 3.10 -22.91 10.31
CA THR A 5 2.04 -23.84 9.88
C THR A 5 1.22 -23.27 8.72
N ALA A 6 1.75 -23.41 7.51
CA ALA A 6 0.99 -23.51 6.25
C ALA A 6 -0.25 -22.60 6.10
N GLN A 7 -0.09 -21.29 6.28
CA GLN A 7 -0.99 -20.30 5.70
C GLN A 7 -0.16 -19.19 5.02
N ALA A 8 -0.39 -19.01 3.72
CA ALA A 8 0.31 -18.01 2.91
C ALA A 8 -0.22 -16.60 3.22
N ARG A 9 0.67 -15.62 3.28
CA ARG A 9 0.38 -14.25 3.71
C ARG A 9 0.73 -13.23 2.64
N VAL A 10 -0.30 -12.50 2.18
CA VAL A 10 -0.14 -11.37 1.26
C VAL A 10 -0.34 -10.06 2.01
N LEU A 11 0.64 -9.16 1.91
CA LEU A 11 0.48 -7.75 2.27
C LEU A 11 0.22 -6.96 0.99
N ILE A 12 -0.73 -6.03 1.01
CA ILE A 12 -1.00 -5.12 -0.11
C ILE A 12 -0.89 -3.68 0.42
N TYR A 13 0.07 -2.92 -0.08
CA TYR A 13 0.09 -1.47 0.10
C TYR A 13 -0.73 -0.82 -1.01
N SER A 14 -1.71 0.00 -0.63
CA SER A 14 -2.55 0.76 -1.53
C SER A 14 -2.21 2.25 -1.47
N HIS A 15 -1.87 2.85 -2.61
CA HIS A 15 -1.49 4.26 -2.76
C HIS A 15 -2.68 5.24 -2.63
N ASP A 16 -3.65 4.93 -1.76
CA ASP A 16 -4.84 5.74 -1.52
C ASP A 16 -4.47 7.06 -0.83
N SER A 17 -4.63 8.14 -1.57
CA SER A 17 -5.04 9.44 -1.04
C SER A 17 -6.58 9.49 -1.04
N PHE A 18 -7.19 10.61 -1.47
CA PHE A 18 -8.64 10.79 -1.44
C PHE A 18 -9.42 9.94 -2.48
N GLY A 19 -8.74 9.45 -3.54
CA GLY A 19 -9.38 8.71 -4.63
C GLY A 19 -9.61 7.23 -4.34
N LEU A 20 -10.82 6.71 -4.62
CA LEU A 20 -11.23 5.33 -4.27
C LEU A 20 -10.74 4.22 -5.22
N GLY A 21 -9.96 4.57 -6.25
CA GLY A 21 -9.57 3.64 -7.32
C GLY A 21 -8.61 2.54 -6.86
N HIS A 22 -7.59 2.92 -6.08
CA HIS A 22 -6.56 1.97 -5.62
C HIS A 22 -7.18 1.00 -4.60
N LEU A 23 -7.89 1.49 -3.57
CA LEU A 23 -8.60 0.63 -2.61
C LEU A 23 -9.55 -0.37 -3.27
N ARG A 24 -10.38 0.07 -4.23
CA ARG A 24 -11.31 -0.84 -4.94
C ARG A 24 -10.55 -1.94 -5.70
N ARG A 25 -9.39 -1.61 -6.30
CA ARG A 25 -8.52 -2.59 -6.96
C ARG A 25 -7.88 -3.55 -5.97
N CYS A 26 -7.24 -3.04 -4.92
CA CYS A 26 -6.62 -3.84 -3.86
C CYS A 26 -7.61 -4.80 -3.19
N ARG A 27 -8.82 -4.34 -2.86
CA ARG A 27 -9.93 -5.17 -2.35
C ARG A 27 -10.34 -6.26 -3.34
N THR A 28 -10.44 -5.93 -4.64
CA THR A 28 -10.80 -6.89 -5.70
C THR A 28 -9.73 -7.99 -5.83
N ILE A 29 -8.45 -7.62 -5.84
CA ILE A 29 -7.31 -8.56 -5.87
C ILE A 29 -7.34 -9.45 -4.62
N ALA A 30 -7.46 -8.86 -3.43
CA ALA A 30 -7.54 -9.61 -2.17
C ALA A 30 -8.71 -10.61 -2.14
N HIS A 31 -9.90 -10.19 -2.58
CA HIS A 31 -11.10 -11.03 -2.64
C HIS A 31 -10.98 -12.17 -3.66
N ALA A 32 -10.22 -11.99 -4.74
CA ALA A 32 -9.93 -13.02 -5.72
C ALA A 32 -8.89 -14.03 -5.20
N LEU A 33 -7.85 -13.56 -4.49
CA LEU A 33 -6.82 -14.41 -3.89
C LEU A 33 -7.41 -15.36 -2.84
N VAL A 34 -8.11 -14.84 -1.82
CA VAL A 34 -8.69 -15.70 -0.76
C VAL A 34 -9.81 -16.63 -1.26
N ALA A 35 -10.40 -16.35 -2.43
CA ALA A 35 -11.40 -17.21 -3.05
C ALA A 35 -10.79 -18.38 -3.84
N ARG A 36 -9.53 -18.26 -4.28
CA ARG A 36 -8.79 -19.30 -5.00
C ARG A 36 -7.87 -20.11 -4.09
N HIS A 37 -7.48 -19.54 -2.95
CA HIS A 37 -6.54 -20.13 -1.99
C HIS A 37 -7.16 -20.09 -0.59
N SER A 38 -7.54 -21.27 -0.07
CA SER A 38 -8.22 -21.42 1.22
C SER A 38 -7.31 -21.22 2.43
N ASP A 39 -6.02 -21.45 2.22
CA ASP A 39 -4.89 -21.29 3.14
C ASP A 39 -4.29 -19.87 3.11
N LEU A 40 -4.80 -18.97 2.27
CA LEU A 40 -4.25 -17.63 2.08
C LEU A 40 -5.02 -16.57 2.87
N SER A 41 -4.26 -15.68 3.53
CA SER A 41 -4.77 -14.47 4.19
C SER A 41 -4.12 -13.19 3.64
N VAL A 42 -4.91 -12.13 3.51
CA VAL A 42 -4.50 -10.83 2.95
C VAL A 42 -4.68 -9.71 3.98
N LEU A 43 -3.70 -8.81 4.08
CA LEU A 43 -3.80 -7.56 4.83
C LEU A 43 -3.59 -6.37 3.90
N ILE A 44 -4.46 -5.37 3.95
CA ILE A 44 -4.40 -4.16 3.10
C ILE A 44 -3.99 -2.95 3.95
N LEU A 45 -2.88 -2.32 3.60
CA LEU A 45 -2.48 -0.99 4.11
C LEU A 45 -3.09 0.08 3.20
N SER A 46 -3.83 1.04 3.75
CA SER A 46 -4.44 2.14 2.98
C SER A 46 -4.61 3.41 3.81
N GLY A 47 -4.38 4.56 3.17
CA GLY A 47 -4.67 5.89 3.72
C GLY A 47 -6.12 6.36 3.51
N SER A 48 -6.97 5.55 2.87
CA SER A 48 -8.34 5.96 2.51
C SER A 48 -9.21 6.17 3.74
N PRO A 49 -9.90 7.33 3.88
CA PRO A 49 -10.73 7.60 5.05
C PRO A 49 -11.93 6.68 5.19
N ILE A 50 -12.37 6.02 4.12
CA ILE A 50 -13.57 5.17 4.08
C ILE A 50 -13.27 3.67 3.99
N ILE A 51 -12.04 3.22 4.29
CA ILE A 51 -11.70 1.79 4.18
C ILE A 51 -12.59 0.89 5.05
N GLY A 52 -12.90 1.32 6.27
CA GLY A 52 -13.85 0.63 7.16
C GLY A 52 -15.33 0.70 6.74
N SER A 53 -15.63 1.32 5.60
CA SER A 53 -16.97 1.37 5.00
C SER A 53 -17.14 0.36 3.84
N PHE A 54 -16.16 -0.54 3.63
CA PHE A 54 -16.24 -1.63 2.66
C PHE A 54 -16.33 -2.99 3.36
N ASP A 55 -17.16 -3.90 2.86
CA ASP A 55 -17.18 -5.28 3.35
C ASP A 55 -15.91 -6.02 2.92
N PHE A 56 -15.26 -6.74 3.82
CA PHE A 56 -14.15 -7.62 3.49
C PHE A 56 -14.55 -9.09 3.64
N ARG A 57 -14.03 -9.94 2.75
CA ARG A 57 -14.21 -11.40 2.86
C ARG A 57 -13.40 -11.94 4.04
N SER A 58 -13.83 -13.06 4.61
CA SER A 58 -13.04 -13.82 5.59
C SER A 58 -11.60 -14.04 5.10
N ARG A 59 -10.62 -13.86 5.98
CA ARG A 59 -9.17 -13.83 5.67
C ARG A 59 -8.68 -12.61 4.87
N VAL A 60 -9.49 -11.57 4.69
CA VAL A 60 -9.05 -10.24 4.24
C VAL A 60 -9.35 -9.23 5.33
N ASP A 61 -8.34 -8.47 5.72
CA ASP A 61 -8.40 -7.43 6.75
C ASP A 61 -7.60 -6.19 6.32
N PHE A 62 -7.61 -5.11 7.09
CA PHE A 62 -6.91 -3.87 6.76
C PHE A 62 -6.25 -3.16 7.95
N VAL A 63 -5.16 -2.43 7.66
CA VAL A 63 -4.58 -1.41 8.55
C VAL A 63 -4.77 -0.05 7.88
N ARG A 64 -5.52 0.83 8.57
CA ARG A 64 -5.65 2.23 8.18
C ARG A 64 -4.40 3.00 8.63
N ILE A 65 -3.69 3.61 7.69
CA ILE A 65 -2.61 4.57 7.97
C ILE A 65 -3.15 6.01 7.92
N PRO A 66 -2.47 7.01 8.53
CA PRO A 66 -2.89 8.40 8.46
C PRO A 66 -3.14 8.87 7.03
N GLY A 67 -4.31 9.45 6.76
CA GLY A 67 -4.69 9.88 5.41
C GLY A 67 -4.01 11.17 4.98
N VAL A 68 -3.82 11.33 3.67
CA VAL A 68 -3.31 12.58 3.05
C VAL A 68 -4.22 13.05 1.91
N ILE A 69 -4.24 14.36 1.69
CA ILE A 69 -4.91 15.03 0.58
C ILE A 69 -3.83 15.54 -0.38
N LYS A 70 -3.99 15.31 -1.69
CA LYS A 70 -3.22 16.02 -2.72
C LYS A 70 -3.87 17.38 -2.99
N LEU A 71 -3.14 18.46 -2.77
CA LEU A 71 -3.57 19.83 -3.03
C LEU A 71 -3.51 20.13 -4.55
N ARG A 72 -4.24 21.17 -4.99
CA ARG A 72 -4.37 21.51 -6.42
C ARG A 72 -3.05 21.96 -7.08
N ASN A 73 -2.09 22.42 -6.29
CA ASN A 73 -0.74 22.78 -6.75
C ASN A 73 0.20 21.57 -6.87
N GLY A 74 -0.22 20.38 -6.44
CA GLY A 74 0.56 19.14 -6.47
C GLY A 74 1.16 18.70 -5.15
N ASP A 75 1.14 19.56 -4.12
CA ASP A 75 1.62 19.24 -2.77
C ASP A 75 0.68 18.27 -2.04
N TYR A 76 1.13 17.81 -0.87
CA TYR A 76 0.33 16.96 0.01
C TYR A 76 0.16 17.62 1.38
N THR A 77 -1.00 17.42 1.98
CA THR A 77 -1.29 17.80 3.37
C THR A 77 -1.97 16.66 4.10
N SER A 78 -1.94 16.68 5.43
CA SER A 78 -2.63 15.75 6.30
C SER A 78 -4.15 15.84 6.13
N LEU A 79 -4.86 14.71 6.25
CA LEU A 79 -6.32 14.67 6.01
C LEU A 79 -7.16 15.20 7.19
N SER A 80 -6.62 15.26 8.40
CA SER A 80 -7.40 15.61 9.61
C SER A 80 -6.58 16.15 10.78
N LEU A 81 -5.29 15.82 10.86
CA LEU A 81 -4.39 16.24 11.94
C LEU A 81 -3.70 17.55 11.56
N HIS A 82 -3.69 18.54 12.45
CA HIS A 82 -3.00 19.83 12.22
C HIS A 82 -1.51 19.70 12.57
N ILE A 83 -0.84 18.76 11.91
CA ILE A 83 0.59 18.41 12.04
C ILE A 83 1.25 18.53 10.67
N ASP A 84 2.58 18.48 10.61
CA ASP A 84 3.30 18.59 9.34
C ASP A 84 3.11 17.36 8.42
N ILE A 85 3.34 17.55 7.12
CA ILE A 85 3.30 16.48 6.14
C ILE A 85 4.43 15.46 6.34
N GLU A 86 5.64 15.89 6.73
CA GLU A 86 6.75 14.97 6.97
C GLU A 86 6.55 14.17 8.27
N GLU A 87 5.94 14.77 9.32
CA GLU A 87 5.46 14.03 10.49
C GLU A 87 4.41 12.97 10.10
N THR A 88 3.46 13.34 9.25
CA THR A 88 2.42 12.44 8.74
C THR A 88 3.03 11.29 7.94
N LEU A 89 4.04 11.56 7.10
CA LEU A 89 4.76 10.56 6.32
C LEU A 89 5.62 9.64 7.20
N ALA A 90 6.29 10.18 8.23
CA ALA A 90 7.04 9.38 9.20
C ALA A 90 6.13 8.42 9.99
N MET A 91 4.93 8.87 10.40
CA MET A 91 3.92 7.99 11.01
C MET A 91 3.46 6.90 10.03
N ARG A 92 3.18 7.25 8.77
CA ARG A 92 2.77 6.29 7.73
C ARG A 92 3.85 5.23 7.49
N ALA A 93 5.10 5.64 7.23
CA ALA A 93 6.24 4.76 7.03
C ALA A 93 6.44 3.80 8.21
N SER A 94 6.44 4.32 9.45
CA SER A 94 6.58 3.51 10.67
C SER A 94 5.47 2.46 10.81
N ILE A 95 4.20 2.81 10.55
CA ILE A 95 3.09 1.85 10.61
C ILE A 95 3.21 0.78 9.50
N ILE A 96 3.58 1.18 8.27
CA ILE A 96 3.79 0.26 7.14
C ILE A 96 4.90 -0.75 7.49
N GLU A 97 6.04 -0.27 7.99
CA GLU A 97 7.20 -1.08 8.36
C GLU A 97 6.88 -2.04 9.51
N HIS A 98 6.34 -1.55 10.63
CA HIS A 98 6.01 -2.41 11.77
C HIS A 98 4.91 -3.42 11.45
N THR A 99 3.92 -3.05 10.63
CA THR A 99 2.89 -3.99 10.14
C THR A 99 3.52 -5.11 9.31
N ALA A 100 4.41 -4.77 8.37
CA ALA A 100 5.13 -5.75 7.58
C ALA A 100 6.08 -6.62 8.42
N ALA A 101 6.77 -6.00 9.39
CA ALA A 101 7.78 -6.65 10.23
C ALA A 101 7.18 -7.70 11.17
N ILE A 102 6.02 -7.39 11.77
CA ILE A 102 5.28 -8.26 12.68
C ILE A 102 4.46 -9.30 11.90
N PHE A 103 3.78 -8.90 10.83
CA PHE A 103 2.93 -9.82 10.08
C PHE A 103 3.76 -10.81 9.24
N ASP A 104 4.94 -10.40 8.76
CA ASP A 104 5.91 -11.25 8.06
C ASP A 104 5.29 -11.93 6.82
N PRO A 105 5.06 -11.19 5.71
CA PRO A 105 4.38 -11.69 4.52
C PRO A 105 5.29 -12.48 3.58
N ASP A 106 4.73 -13.50 2.90
CA ASP A 106 5.40 -14.23 1.82
C ASP A 106 5.41 -13.41 0.51
N LEU A 107 4.35 -12.60 0.30
CA LEU A 107 4.16 -11.74 -0.87
C LEU A 107 3.78 -10.32 -0.43
N PHE A 108 4.48 -9.31 -0.94
CA PHE A 108 4.14 -7.90 -0.78
C PHE A 108 3.83 -7.26 -2.13
N ILE A 109 2.61 -6.75 -2.29
CA ILE A 109 2.13 -6.04 -3.48
C ILE A 109 2.11 -4.54 -3.18
N VAL A 110 2.85 -3.75 -3.95
CA VAL A 110 2.85 -2.27 -3.87
C VAL A 110 2.02 -1.74 -5.03
N ASP A 111 0.89 -1.08 -4.75
CA ASP A 111 0.05 -0.47 -5.78
C ASP A 111 0.68 0.83 -6.32
N LYS A 112 0.70 0.99 -7.65
CA LYS A 112 1.00 2.22 -8.40
C LYS A 112 2.43 2.77 -8.33
N GLU A 113 2.91 3.25 -7.17
CA GLU A 113 4.25 3.88 -7.05
C GLU A 113 5.23 2.93 -6.33
N PRO A 114 6.41 2.59 -6.91
CA PRO A 114 7.28 1.54 -6.38
C PRO A 114 7.77 1.71 -4.94
N LEU A 115 7.94 2.95 -4.48
CA LEU A 115 8.37 3.26 -3.11
C LEU A 115 7.22 3.79 -2.24
N GLY A 116 5.98 3.70 -2.72
CA GLY A 116 4.82 4.38 -2.15
C GLY A 116 4.93 5.90 -2.20
N LEU A 117 3.95 6.57 -1.58
CA LEU A 117 3.92 8.02 -1.49
C LEU A 117 5.21 8.56 -0.85
N ARG A 118 5.91 9.47 -1.54
CA ARG A 118 7.14 10.15 -1.07
C ARG A 118 8.27 9.21 -0.61
N GLY A 119 8.19 7.90 -0.90
CA GLY A 119 9.19 6.91 -0.48
C GLY A 119 8.88 6.18 0.84
N GLU A 120 7.70 6.36 1.44
CA GLU A 120 7.31 5.78 2.74
C GLU A 120 7.37 4.25 2.83
N VAL A 121 7.40 3.55 1.70
CA VAL A 121 7.48 2.07 1.62
C VAL A 121 8.92 1.58 1.43
N LYS A 122 9.90 2.47 1.19
CA LYS A 122 11.29 2.11 0.86
C LYS A 122 11.94 1.20 1.92
N GLN A 123 11.96 1.62 3.19
CA GLN A 123 12.57 0.84 4.28
C GLN A 123 11.89 -0.52 4.46
N THR A 124 10.57 -0.57 4.25
CA THR A 124 9.80 -1.82 4.27
C THR A 124 10.22 -2.77 3.14
N LEU A 125 10.45 -2.26 1.93
CA LEU A 125 10.95 -3.07 0.80
C LEU A 125 12.38 -3.57 1.04
N GLU A 126 13.24 -2.75 1.63
CA GLU A 126 14.61 -3.13 1.99
C GLU A 126 14.60 -4.25 3.04
N MET A 127 13.85 -4.09 4.13
CA MET A 127 13.65 -5.14 5.14
C MET A 127 13.06 -6.44 4.55
N LEU A 128 12.00 -6.35 3.73
CA LEU A 128 11.31 -7.53 3.20
C LEU A 128 12.16 -8.27 2.16
N ARG A 129 12.93 -7.56 1.33
CA ARG A 129 13.96 -8.15 0.46
C ARG A 129 14.95 -8.98 1.26
N ASP A 130 15.44 -8.46 2.39
CA ASP A 130 16.46 -9.12 3.20
C ASP A 130 15.89 -10.33 3.98
N ARG A 131 14.57 -10.45 4.11
CA ARG A 131 13.85 -11.66 4.56
C ARG A 131 13.57 -12.66 3.43
N GLY A 132 13.78 -12.28 2.17
CA GLY A 132 13.43 -13.10 1.00
C GLY A 132 11.95 -13.04 0.56
N THR A 133 11.14 -12.13 1.12
CA THR A 133 9.74 -11.91 0.71
C THR A 133 9.65 -11.55 -0.77
N ARG A 134 8.69 -12.12 -1.50
CA ARG A 134 8.45 -11.75 -2.90
C ARG A 134 7.79 -10.38 -2.98
N THR A 135 8.40 -9.42 -3.68
CA THR A 135 7.81 -8.11 -3.95
C THR A 135 7.23 -8.04 -5.36
N VAL A 136 6.11 -7.33 -5.54
CA VAL A 136 5.41 -7.14 -6.82
C VAL A 136 4.87 -5.71 -6.93
N LEU A 137 5.07 -5.07 -8.08
CA LEU A 137 4.52 -3.75 -8.41
C LEU A 137 3.20 -3.90 -9.17
N GLY A 138 2.12 -3.32 -8.66
CA GLY A 138 0.81 -3.28 -9.31
C GLY A 138 0.63 -2.02 -10.14
N LEU A 139 1.01 -2.03 -11.43
CA LEU A 139 0.73 -0.95 -12.39
C LEU A 139 -0.68 -1.06 -13.00
N ARG A 140 -1.11 -0.03 -13.75
CA ARG A 140 -2.30 -0.06 -14.62
C ARG A 140 -1.85 -0.15 -16.07
N ASP A 141 -2.63 -0.81 -16.93
CA ASP A 141 -2.34 -0.92 -18.37
C ASP A 141 -2.33 0.46 -19.06
N VAL A 142 -3.18 1.38 -18.59
CA VAL A 142 -3.16 2.81 -18.93
C VAL A 142 -2.89 3.59 -17.65
N MET A 143 -1.78 4.34 -17.62
CA MET A 143 -1.33 5.05 -16.42
C MET A 143 -1.88 6.47 -16.31
N ASP A 144 -1.80 7.30 -17.34
CA ASP A 144 -2.44 8.62 -17.46
C ASP A 144 -2.21 9.15 -18.90
N GLU A 145 -2.58 10.40 -19.20
CA GLU A 145 -2.19 11.03 -20.47
C GLU A 145 -0.65 11.20 -20.58
N PRO A 146 -0.02 10.94 -21.76
CA PRO A 146 1.43 11.09 -21.94
C PRO A 146 1.97 12.50 -21.64
N SER A 147 1.15 13.52 -21.94
CA SER A 147 1.36 14.95 -21.65
C SER A 147 1.55 15.25 -20.16
N LEU A 148 0.96 14.42 -19.27
CA LEU A 148 1.05 14.55 -17.82
C LEU A 148 2.10 13.62 -17.23
N LEU A 149 2.26 12.41 -17.81
CA LEU A 149 3.22 11.41 -17.34
C LEU A 149 4.67 11.82 -17.56
N ALA A 150 5.06 12.23 -18.77
CA ALA A 150 6.48 12.49 -19.07
C ALA A 150 7.09 13.59 -18.16
N PRO A 151 6.43 14.75 -17.95
CA PRO A 151 6.93 15.74 -17.01
C PRO A 151 6.83 15.33 -15.53
N GLU A 152 6.07 14.28 -15.17
CA GLU A 152 6.12 13.70 -13.83
C GLU A 152 7.29 12.72 -13.67
N TRP A 153 7.59 11.91 -14.69
CA TRP A 153 8.68 10.95 -14.68
C TRP A 153 10.06 11.63 -14.74
N GLU A 154 10.22 12.66 -15.59
CA GLU A 154 11.43 13.51 -15.60
C GLU A 154 11.73 14.11 -14.23
N ARG A 155 10.71 14.65 -13.54
CA ARG A 155 10.85 15.21 -12.17
C ARG A 155 11.09 14.15 -11.10
N LYS A 156 10.72 12.90 -11.34
CA LYS A 156 10.94 11.75 -10.44
C LYS A 156 12.23 10.98 -10.76
N ASN A 157 12.86 11.24 -11.90
CA ASN A 157 14.01 10.51 -12.44
C ASN A 157 13.75 8.99 -12.51
N VAL A 158 12.69 8.60 -13.23
CA VAL A 158 12.22 7.22 -13.46
C VAL A 158 11.89 6.94 -14.91
#